data_AF-A0A6J3C0G3-F1
#
_entry.id   AF-A0A6J3C0G3-F1
#
_cell.length_a   1.000
_cell.length_b   1.000
_cell.length_c   1.000
_cell.angle_alpha   90.00
_cell.angle_beta   90.00
_cell.angle_gamma   90.00
#
_symmetry.space_group_name_H-M   'P 1'
#
loop_
_entity.id
_entity.type
_entity.pdbx_description
1 polymer ?
#
loop_
_entity_poly.entity_id
_entity_poly.type
_entity_poly.pdbx_seq_one_letter_code
_entity_poly.pdbx_strand_id
1 'polypeptide(L)'
;MIPNRPVIIILISIIVLQVVMINSTTDDIRTLDGMVLKTLWTKVYAGYDVKAKEEAIKTLRKSGDYDKLINHLTKVKKEKVQHILNLLSEIIITYMS
;
A
#
# COMPACT_ATOMS: atom_id res chain seq x y z
N MET A 1 19.41 -12.44 15.80
CA MET A 1 19.67 -11.35 14.84
C MET A 1 18.67 -11.48 13.69
N ILE A 2 17.61 -10.66 13.66
CA ILE A 2 16.59 -10.66 12.60
C ILE A 2 16.97 -9.52 11.64
N PRO A 3 17.45 -9.80 10.42
CA PRO A 3 17.84 -8.73 9.52
C PRO A 3 16.59 -8.13 8.86
N ASN A 4 16.41 -6.82 8.99
CA ASN A 4 15.91 -5.91 7.95
C ASN A 4 14.61 -6.25 7.16
N ARG A 5 13.72 -7.12 7.65
CA ARG A 5 12.44 -7.45 6.98
C ARG A 5 11.54 -6.25 6.62
N PRO A 6 11.37 -5.18 7.44
CA PRO A 6 10.56 -4.04 7.04
C PRO A 6 11.20 -3.22 5.90
N VAL A 7 12.53 -3.21 5.80
CA VAL A 7 13.27 -2.38 4.83
C VAL A 7 13.13 -2.90 3.40
N ILE A 8 13.05 -4.23 3.23
CA ILE A 8 12.96 -4.87 1.91
C ILE A 8 11.58 -4.62 1.26
N ILE A 9 10.50 -4.65 2.06
CA ILE A 9 9.13 -4.37 1.60
C ILE A 9 9.02 -2.91 1.12
N ILE A 10 9.69 -1.99 1.81
CA ILE A 10 9.73 -0.55 1.47
C ILE A 10 10.51 -0.31 0.17
N LEU A 11 11.62 -1.03 -0.06
CA LEU A 11 12.44 -0.86 -1.26
C LEU A 11 11.68 -1.28 -2.54
N ILE A 12 10.96 -2.40 -2.48
CA ILE A 12 10.24 -2.95 -3.64
C ILE A 12 9.02 -2.08 -4.00
N SER A 13 8.33 -1.55 -3.00
CA SER A 13 7.19 -0.64 -3.23
C SER A 13 7.62 0.69 -3.85
N ILE A 14 8.79 1.22 -3.50
CA ILE A 14 9.38 2.41 -4.15
C ILE A 14 9.68 2.13 -5.64
N ILE A 15 10.25 0.97 -5.96
CA ILE A 15 10.64 0.61 -7.35
C ILE A 15 9.40 0.52 -8.25
N VAL A 16 8.32 -0.12 -7.78
CA VAL A 16 7.07 -0.25 -8.57
C VAL A 16 6.42 1.12 -8.79
N LEU A 17 6.49 2.02 -7.81
CA LEU A 17 5.92 3.37 -7.89
C LEU A 17 6.64 4.28 -8.89
N GLN A 18 7.96 4.13 -9.05
CA GLN A 18 8.74 4.93 -10.00
C GLN A 18 8.38 4.62 -11.46
N VAL A 19 8.01 3.38 -11.78
CA VAL A 19 7.71 2.95 -13.16
C VAL A 19 6.39 3.52 -13.68
N VAL A 20 5.47 3.97 -12.81
CA VAL A 20 4.07 4.27 -13.20
C VAL A 20 3.70 5.77 -13.20
N MET A 21 4.60 6.68 -12.78
CA MET A 21 4.28 8.12 -12.72
C MET A 21 4.12 8.74 -14.13
N ILE A 22 2.88 9.10 -14.48
CA ILE A 22 2.54 9.88 -15.68
C ILE A 22 1.52 10.95 -15.23
N ASN A 23 1.84 12.22 -15.51
CA ASN A 23 0.98 13.39 -15.26
C ASN A 23 -0.49 13.12 -15.63
N SER A 24 -1.36 13.04 -14.63
CA SER A 24 -2.80 12.94 -14.85
C SER A 24 -3.57 13.35 -13.60
N THR A 25 -4.71 14.01 -13.84
CA THR A 25 -5.75 14.37 -12.87
C THR A 25 -6.06 13.19 -11.96
N THR A 26 -5.66 13.33 -10.69
CA THR A 26 -5.62 12.26 -9.72
C THR A 26 -6.81 12.29 -8.78
N ASP A 27 -7.15 11.12 -8.24
CA ASP A 27 -8.20 11.00 -7.23
C ASP A 27 -7.85 11.83 -6.00
N ASP A 28 -8.88 12.40 -5.37
CA ASP A 28 -8.75 13.08 -4.09
C ASP A 28 -8.09 12.16 -3.06
N ILE A 29 -7.20 12.72 -2.23
CA ILE A 29 -6.43 12.00 -1.22
C ILE A 29 -7.31 11.10 -0.35
N ARG A 30 -8.53 11.53 -0.01
CA ARG A 30 -9.48 10.73 0.79
C ARG A 30 -9.97 9.50 0.06
N THR A 31 -10.15 9.59 -1.26
CA THR A 31 -10.56 8.44 -2.09
C THR A 31 -9.44 7.41 -2.13
N LEU A 32 -8.19 7.86 -2.34
CA LEU A 32 -7.02 6.98 -2.35
C LEU A 32 -6.79 6.33 -0.97
N ASP A 33 -6.95 7.09 0.11
CA ASP A 33 -6.88 6.57 1.49
C ASP A 33 -7.89 5.42 1.69
N GLY A 34 -9.15 5.64 1.31
CA GLY A 34 -10.19 4.61 1.38
C GLY A 34 -9.88 3.38 0.54
N MET A 35 -9.35 3.55 -0.67
CA MET A 35 -9.01 2.44 -1.56
C MET A 35 -7.84 1.60 -1.01
N VAL A 36 -6.79 2.24 -0.49
CA VAL A 36 -5.66 1.57 0.14
C VAL A 36 -6.11 0.80 1.37
N LEU A 37 -6.85 1.45 2.28
CA LEU A 37 -7.35 0.79 3.49
C LEU A 37 -8.24 -0.41 3.17
N LYS A 38 -9.17 -0.26 2.23
CA LYS A 38 -10.04 -1.36 1.79
C LYS A 38 -9.23 -2.52 1.26
N THR A 39 -8.21 -2.25 0.44
CA THR A 39 -7.33 -3.29 -0.12
C THR A 39 -6.57 -4.02 0.97
N LEU A 40 -5.95 -3.29 1.91
CA LEU A 40 -5.24 -3.88 3.03
C LEU A 40 -6.17 -4.75 3.89
N TRP A 41 -7.36 -4.25 4.20
CA TRP A 41 -8.33 -4.95 5.06
C TRP A 41 -8.88 -6.22 4.43
N THR A 42 -9.22 -6.15 3.13
CA THR A 42 -9.97 -7.22 2.44
C THR A 42 -9.08 -8.22 1.72
N LYS A 43 -7.86 -7.84 1.33
CA LYS A 43 -6.92 -8.73 0.64
C LYS A 43 -5.74 -9.11 1.51
N VAL A 44 -4.95 -8.14 1.96
CA VAL A 44 -3.70 -8.39 2.68
C VAL A 44 -3.95 -9.04 4.04
N TYR A 45 -4.88 -8.49 4.81
CA TYR A 45 -5.20 -8.98 6.14
C TYR A 45 -6.51 -9.77 6.18
N ALA A 46 -6.95 -10.35 5.06
CA ALA A 46 -8.26 -11.01 4.95
C ALA A 46 -8.52 -12.03 6.08
N GLY A 47 -7.51 -12.87 6.39
CA GLY A 47 -7.59 -13.95 7.38
C GLY A 47 -7.20 -13.58 8.81
N TYR A 48 -6.88 -12.32 9.11
CA TYR A 48 -6.54 -11.88 10.47
C TYR A 48 -7.79 -11.50 11.26
N ASP A 49 -7.73 -11.57 12.59
CA ASP A 49 -8.81 -11.05 13.44
C ASP A 49 -8.88 -9.52 13.38
N VAL A 50 -10.03 -8.96 13.75
CA VAL A 50 -10.30 -7.52 13.65
C VAL A 50 -9.27 -6.67 14.41
N LYS A 51 -8.84 -7.10 15.61
CA LYS A 51 -7.88 -6.33 16.41
C LYS A 51 -6.50 -6.32 15.75
N ALA A 52 -6.04 -7.47 15.25
CA ALA A 52 -4.78 -7.55 14.52
C ALA A 52 -4.79 -6.68 13.25
N LYS A 53 -5.92 -6.62 12.52
CA LYS A 53 -6.07 -5.73 11.35
C LYS A 53 -5.90 -4.26 11.75
N GLU A 54 -6.59 -3.83 12.81
CA GLU A 54 -6.53 -2.46 13.30
C GLU A 54 -5.13 -2.07 13.76
N GLU A 55 -4.44 -2.94 14.50
CA GLU A 55 -3.08 -2.70 14.97
C GLU A 55 -2.07 -2.61 13.82
N ALA A 56 -2.20 -3.48 12.82
CA ALA A 56 -1.36 -3.44 11.63
C ALA A 56 -1.53 -2.14 10.85
N ILE A 57 -2.78 -1.72 10.61
CA ILE A 57 -3.08 -0.45 9.92
C ILE A 57 -2.59 0.76 10.72
N LYS A 58 -2.78 0.75 12.05
CA LYS A 58 -2.30 1.82 12.92
C LYS A 58 -0.78 1.94 12.89
N THR A 59 -0.07 0.82 12.88
CA THR A 59 1.39 0.77 12.76
C THR A 59 1.85 1.29 11.41
N LEU A 60 1.19 0.85 10.33
CA LEU A 60 1.48 1.31 8.98
C LEU A 60 1.30 2.83 8.84
N ARG A 61 0.20 3.40 9.36
CA ARG A 61 -0.03 4.85 9.37
C ARG A 61 1.04 5.62 10.14
N LYS A 62 1.54 5.05 11.25
CA LYS A 62 2.61 5.68 12.04
C LYS A 62 4.00 5.63 11.39
N SER A 63 4.23 4.71 10.45
CA SER A 63 5.54 4.56 9.80
C SER A 63 5.89 5.71 8.84
N GLY A 64 4.91 6.54 8.46
CA GLY A 64 5.08 7.60 7.45
C GLY A 64 5.16 7.08 6.00
N ASP A 65 5.40 5.79 5.80
CA ASP A 65 5.41 5.16 4.47
C ASP A 65 3.99 5.07 3.88
N TYR A 66 2.98 5.03 4.74
CA TYR A 66 1.58 5.14 4.34
C TYR A 66 1.32 6.47 3.61
N ASP A 67 1.71 7.59 4.21
CA ASP A 67 1.50 8.92 3.62
C ASP A 67 2.30 9.09 2.32
N LYS A 68 3.50 8.51 2.23
CA LYS A 68 4.28 8.45 0.98
C LYS A 68 3.56 7.64 -0.10
N LEU A 69 3.00 6.49 0.23
CA LEU A 69 2.21 5.67 -0.70
C LEU A 69 1.04 6.48 -1.24
N ILE A 70 0.28 7.14 -0.37
CA ILE A 70 -0.84 8.00 -0.78
C ILE A 70 -0.36 9.13 -1.71
N ASN A 71 0.71 9.83 -1.33
CA ASN A 71 1.32 10.90 -2.15
C ASN A 71 1.92 10.42 -3.48
N HIS A 72 2.25 9.14 -3.61
CA HIS A 72 2.67 8.58 -4.89
C HIS A 72 1.47 8.16 -5.74
N LEU A 73 0.41 7.61 -5.12
CA LEU A 73 -0.82 7.27 -5.81
C LEU A 73 -1.55 8.51 -6.35
N THR A 74 -1.41 9.68 -5.70
CA THR A 74 -1.88 10.97 -6.23
C THR A 74 -1.10 11.47 -7.45
N LYS A 75 -0.11 10.72 -7.96
CA LYS A 75 0.60 11.01 -9.21
C LYS A 75 0.34 9.95 -10.29
N VAL A 76 -0.50 8.97 -9.98
CA VAL A 76 -0.83 7.85 -10.86
C VAL A 76 -2.20 8.07 -11.48
N LYS A 77 -2.34 7.76 -12.78
CA LYS A 77 -3.64 7.72 -13.47
C LYS A 77 -4.67 6.91 -12.68
N LYS A 78 -5.83 7.50 -12.41
CA LYS A 78 -6.95 6.87 -11.68
C LYS A 78 -7.23 5.43 -12.12
N GLU A 79 -7.31 5.20 -13.43
CA GLU A 79 -7.54 3.88 -14.03
C GLU A 79 -6.47 2.83 -13.66
N LYS A 80 -5.26 3.26 -13.32
CA LYS A 80 -4.13 2.40 -12.93
C LYS A 80 -4.03 2.20 -11.42
N VAL A 81 -4.64 3.07 -10.60
CA VAL A 81 -4.56 2.97 -9.13
C VAL A 81 -5.02 1.61 -8.65
N GLN A 82 -6.19 1.13 -9.12
CA GLN A 82 -6.70 -0.17 -8.70
C GLN A 82 -5.78 -1.34 -9.11
N HIS A 83 -5.14 -1.22 -10.27
CA HIS A 83 -4.17 -2.22 -10.73
C HIS A 83 -2.92 -2.24 -9.84
N ILE A 84 -2.38 -1.06 -9.49
CA ILE A 84 -1.26 -0.95 -8.55
C ILE A 84 -1.63 -1.54 -7.18
N LEU A 85 -2.82 -1.24 -6.66
CA LEU A 85 -3.28 -1.77 -5.37
C LEU A 85 -3.41 -3.29 -5.39
N ASN A 86 -3.86 -3.87 -6.50
CA ASN A 86 -3.91 -5.32 -6.67
C ASN A 86 -2.51 -5.93 -6.64
N LEU A 87 -1.58 -5.39 -7.44
CA LEU A 87 -0.19 -5.86 -7.46
C LEU A 87 0.48 -5.72 -6.08
N LEU A 88 0.30 -4.58 -5.42
CA LEU A 88 0.81 -4.37 -4.06
C LEU A 88 0.25 -5.41 -3.09
N SER A 89 -1.05 -5.73 -3.17
CA SER A 89 -1.65 -6.73 -2.29
C SER A 89 -1.07 -8.13 -2.53
N GLU A 90 -0.87 -8.52 -3.78
CA GLU A 90 -0.28 -9.82 -4.14
C GLU A 90 1.17 -9.93 -3.66
N ILE A 91 1.96 -8.86 -3.85
CA ILE A 91 3.34 -8.78 -3.37
C ILE A 91 3.36 -8.96 -1.85
N ILE A 92 2.58 -8.17 -1.11
CA ILE A 92 2.58 -8.23 0.36
C ILE A 92 2.18 -9.64 0.85
N ILE A 93 1.12 -10.23 0.28
CA ILE A 93 0.69 -11.60 0.63
C ILE A 93 1.80 -12.61 0.38
N THR A 94 2.49 -12.50 -0.77
CA THR A 94 3.59 -13.40 -1.13
C THR A 94 4.77 -13.28 -0.16
N TYR A 95 5.08 -12.08 0.32
CA TYR A 95 6.16 -11.87 1.29
C TYR A 95 5.78 -12.19 2.75
N MET A 96 4.48 -12.30 3.04
CA MET A 96 3.96 -12.68 4.36
C MET A 96 3.76 -14.19 4.53
N SER A 97 3.66 -14.94 3.42
CA SER A 97 3.59 -16.41 3.38
C SER A 97 4.97 -17.03 3.53
#